data_AF-A0A520YMS7-F1
#
_entry.id   AF-A0A520YMS7-F1
#
_cell.length_a   1.000
_cell.length_b   1.000
_cell.length_c   1.000
_cell.angle_alpha   90.00
_cell.angle_beta   90.00
_cell.angle_gamma   90.00
#
_symmetry.space_group_name_H-M   'P 1'
#
loop_
_entity.id
_entity.type
_entity.pdbx_description
1 polymer ?
#
loop_
_entity_poly.entity_id
_entity_poly.type
_entity_poly.pdbx_seq_one_letter_code
_entity_poly.pdbx_strand_id
1 'polypeptide(L)' 'MKMDDLILVSIDDHVSEPPNMFDNHLPPELKSKAPKLITLEDGTDRWTYEDYSLPNVGLNAVVGR' A
#
# COMPACT_ATOMS: atom_id res chain seq x y z
N MET A 1 7.00 36.61 -3.69
CA MET A 1 5.98 35.71 -4.27
C MET A 1 4.80 35.68 -3.33
N LYS A 2 3.56 35.78 -3.83
CA LYS A 2 2.37 35.48 -3.01
C LYS A 2 2.14 33.98 -3.02
N MET A 3 1.58 33.43 -1.95
CA MET A 3 1.30 31.99 -1.85
C MET A 3 0.42 31.50 -3.01
N ASP A 4 -0.56 32.31 -3.39
CA ASP A 4 -1.50 32.01 -4.49
C ASP A 4 -0.85 32.02 -5.88
N ASP A 5 0.38 32.51 -6.00
CA ASP A 5 1.15 32.46 -7.25
C ASP A 5 1.93 31.14 -7.39
N LEU A 6 1.92 30.27 -6.37
CA LEU A 6 2.64 29.00 -6.36
C LEU A 6 1.74 27.84 -6.79
N ILE A 7 2.02 27.27 -7.97
CA ILE A 7 1.45 25.99 -8.38
C ILE A 7 2.43 24.89 -7.94
N LEU A 8 2.01 24.09 -6.96
CA LEU A 8 2.75 22.91 -6.52
C LEU A 8 2.16 21.66 -7.18
N VAL A 9 3.04 20.82 -7.73
CA VAL A 9 2.66 19.54 -8.32
C VAL A 9 3.24 18.44 -7.45
N SER A 10 2.37 17.59 -6.88
CA SER A 10 2.82 16.36 -6.26
C SER A 10 3.29 15.41 -7.36
N ILE A 11 4.50 14.89 -7.21
CA ILE A 11 5.08 13.93 -8.15
C ILE A 11 5.14 12.51 -7.57
N ASP A 12 4.70 12.35 -6.32
CA ASP A 12 4.77 11.09 -5.59
C ASP A 12 3.64 10.99 -4.56
N ASP A 13 2.49 10.47 -5.00
CA ASP A 13 1.33 10.22 -4.17
C ASP A 13 1.07 8.70 -4.09
N HIS A 14 0.76 8.22 -2.89
CA HIS A 14 0.40 6.83 -2.63
C HIS A 14 -0.99 6.73 -2.00
N VAL A 15 -1.67 5.61 -2.23
CA VAL A 15 -2.93 5.26 -1.58
C VAL A 15 -2.80 3.90 -0.90
N SER A 16 -3.43 3.71 0.26
CA SER A 16 -3.56 2.40 0.88
C SER A 16 -4.85 1.72 0.39
N GLU A 17 -4.70 0.60 -0.28
CA GLU A 17 -5.82 -0.14 -0.86
C GLU A 17 -6.63 -0.92 0.20
N PRO A 18 -7.92 -1.19 -0.06
CA PRO A 18 -8.71 -2.06 0.80
C PRO A 18 -8.16 -3.51 0.77
N PRO A 19 -8.36 -4.31 1.83
CA PRO A 19 -7.79 -5.66 1.95
C PRO A 19 -8.22 -6.63 0.84
N ASN A 20 -9.38 -6.39 0.23
CA ASN A 20 -10.00 -7.23 -0.79
C ASN A 20 -9.74 -6.73 -2.22
N MET A 21 -8.82 -5.78 -2.42
CA MET A 21 -8.56 -5.18 -3.73
C MET A 21 -8.31 -6.26 -4.81
N PHE A 22 -7.51 -7.27 -4.50
CA PHE A 22 -7.08 -8.26 -5.50
C PHE A 22 -8.12 -9.35 -5.82
N ASP A 23 -9.20 -9.49 -5.04
CA ASP A 23 -10.14 -10.61 -5.13
C ASP A 23 -10.80 -10.72 -6.53
N ASN A 24 -11.01 -9.57 -7.16
CA ASN A 24 -11.72 -9.44 -8.44
C ASN A 24 -10.82 -9.00 -9.61
N HIS A 25 -9.52 -8.80 -9.35
CA HIS A 25 -8.61 -8.21 -10.34
C HIS A 25 -7.50 -9.15 -10.81
N LEU A 26 -7.46 -10.38 -10.29
CA LEU A 26 -6.48 -11.39 -10.67
C LEU A 26 -7.12 -12.65 -11.29
N PRO A 27 -6.47 -13.26 -12.31
CA PRO A 27 -6.79 -14.59 -12.78
C PRO A 27 -6.75 -15.63 -11.65
N PRO A 28 -7.59 -16.69 -11.70
CA PRO A 28 -7.66 -17.70 -10.64
C PRO A 28 -6.31 -18.28 -10.20
N GLU A 29 -5.42 -18.53 -11.15
CA GLU A 29 -4.08 -19.09 -10.94
C GLU A 29 -3.12 -18.16 -10.18
N LEU A 30 -3.42 -16.85 -10.12
CA LEU A 30 -2.60 -15.85 -9.42
C LEU A 30 -3.19 -15.44 -8.07
N LYS A 31 -4.45 -15.77 -7.76
CA LYS A 31 -5.10 -15.36 -6.50
C LYS A 31 -4.35 -15.82 -5.25
N SER A 32 -3.73 -17.00 -5.29
CA SER A 32 -2.93 -17.51 -4.17
C SER A 32 -1.68 -16.68 -3.89
N LYS A 33 -1.16 -15.97 -4.90
CA LYS A 33 0.05 -15.13 -4.87
C LYS A 33 -0.24 -13.65 -4.64
N ALA A 34 -1.51 -13.26 -4.55
CA ALA A 34 -1.89 -11.87 -4.30
C ALA A 34 -1.31 -11.37 -2.96
N PRO A 35 -0.96 -10.08 -2.84
CA PRO A 35 -0.74 -9.46 -1.55
C PRO A 35 -1.96 -9.62 -0.63
N LYS A 36 -1.73 -9.89 0.64
CA LYS A 36 -2.79 -10.09 1.65
C LYS A 36 -2.52 -9.26 2.88
N LEU A 37 -3.56 -8.60 3.38
CA LEU A 37 -3.56 -8.04 4.71
C LEU A 37 -3.94 -9.15 5.70
N ILE A 38 -3.04 -9.48 6.62
CA ILE A 38 -3.28 -10.46 7.68
C ILE A 38 -3.34 -9.77 9.03
N THR A 39 -4.29 -10.17 9.88
CA THR A 39 -4.33 -9.76 11.29
C THR A 39 -3.61 -10.82 12.12
N LEU A 40 -2.63 -10.40 12.91
CA LEU A 40 -1.86 -11.25 13.81
C LEU A 40 -2.59 -11.48 15.13
N GLU A 41 -2.08 -12.41 15.95
CA GLU A 41 -2.66 -12.76 17.25
C GLU A 41 -2.70 -11.59 18.23
N ASP A 42 -1.78 -10.64 18.12
CA ASP A 42 -1.73 -9.42 18.93
C ASP A 42 -2.71 -8.32 18.46
N GLY A 43 -3.51 -8.61 17.42
CA GLY A 43 -4.50 -7.70 16.84
C GLY A 43 -3.91 -6.68 15.86
N THR A 44 -2.63 -6.77 15.51
CA THR A 44 -2.01 -5.89 14.52
C THR A 44 -2.15 -6.43 13.10
N ASP A 45 -2.27 -5.54 12.11
CA ASP A 45 -2.34 -5.91 10.70
C ASP A 45 -0.96 -5.82 10.04
N ARG A 46 -0.70 -6.73 9.09
CA ARG A 46 0.49 -6.70 8.23
C ARG A 46 0.15 -7.03 6.79
N TRP A 47 0.80 -6.33 5.85
CA TRP A 47 0.81 -6.77 4.46
C TRP A 47 1.80 -7.91 4.30
N THR A 48 1.36 -8.97 3.62
CA THR A 48 2.20 -10.10 3.22
C THR A 48 2.19 -10.22 1.71
N TYR A 49 3.37 -10.37 1.13
CA TYR A 49 3.55 -10.64 -0.28
C TYR A 49 4.75 -11.56 -0.45
N GLU A 50 4.51 -12.72 -1.06
CA GLU A 50 5.49 -13.82 -1.11
C GLU A 50 6.03 -14.14 0.31
N ASP A 51 7.35 -14.15 0.48
CA ASP A 51 8.01 -14.45 1.77
C ASP A 51 8.19 -13.19 2.65
N TYR A 52 7.68 -12.04 2.22
CA TYR A 52 7.84 -10.77 2.93
C TYR A 52 6.58 -10.39 3.72
N SER A 53 6.77 -10.06 4.99
CA SER A 53 5.74 -9.47 5.85
C SER A 53 6.18 -8.08 6.29
N LEU A 54 5.39 -7.08 5.91
CA LEU A 54 5.66 -5.67 6.19
C LEU A 54 4.70 -5.18 7.29
N PRO A 55 5.21 -4.64 8.41
CA PRO A 55 4.38 -4.16 9.51
C PRO A 55 3.70 -2.82 9.23
N ASN A 56 4.12 -2.11 8.19
CA ASN A 56 3.64 -0.75 7.90
C ASN A 56 2.53 -0.80 6.85
N VAL A 57 1.27 -0.79 7.30
CA VAL A 57 0.09 -0.95 6.44
C VAL A 57 -0.30 0.34 5.71
N GLY A 58 0.08 1.51 6.26
CA GLY A 58 -0.41 2.81 5.79
C GLY A 58 0.66 3.75 5.22
N LEU A 59 1.69 4.10 6.00
CA LEU A 59 2.54 5.24 5.68
C LEU A 59 4.03 4.86 5.72
N ASN A 60 4.67 4.88 4.54
CA ASN A 60 6.12 4.98 4.43
C ASN A 60 6.42 6.20 3.54
N ALA A 61 6.85 7.31 4.14
CA ALA A 61 7.37 8.44 3.37
C ALA A 61 8.88 8.24 3.23
N VAL A 62 9.36 8.15 1.99
CA VAL A 62 10.80 8.09 1.69
C VAL A 62 11.14 9.19 0.71
N VAL A 63 12.30 9.82 0.87
CA VAL A 63 12.83 10.70 -0.17
C VAL A 63 13.58 9.84 -1.18
N GLY A 64 13.21 9.90 -2.45
CA GLY A 64 14.01 9.30 -3.53
C GLY A 64 15.41 9.93 -3.52
N ARG A 65 16.46 9.10 -3.72
CA ARG A 65 17.84 9.55 -3.91
C ARG A 65 18.18 9.59 -5.39
#